data_AF-A0A940FQK8-F1
#
_entry.id   AF-A0A940FQK8-F1
#
_cell.length_a   1.000
_cell.length_b   1.000
_cell.length_c   1.000
_cell.angle_alpha   90.00
_cell.angle_beta   90.00
_cell.angle_gamma   90.00
#
_symmetry.space_group_name_H-M   'P 1'
#
loop_
_entity.id
_entity.type
_entity.pdbx_description
1 polymer ?
#
loop_
_entity_poly.entity_id
_entity_poly.type
_entity_poly.pdbx_seq_one_letter_code
_entity_poly.pdbx_strand_id
1 'polypeptide(L)'
;MKTILIALLPIAICACNGHAKPSDKKAAFVEPIDTPTISAKEMRYYKASVGEFVDSTFGRGRFNGCILVAKNGEIIYEKYSGFRNPRVAKDSITASTPFHLASVSKTFTAMAIMKLQEEGKLKIQDPVSQYLPQFPLTDVT
;
A
#
# COMPACT_ATOMS: atom_id res chain seq x y z
N MET A 1 5.47 79.14 -18.03
CA MET A 1 5.87 77.74 -18.28
C MET A 1 6.06 77.07 -16.93
N LYS A 2 5.12 76.21 -16.52
CA LYS A 2 5.15 75.48 -15.23
C LYS A 2 5.68 74.07 -15.50
N THR A 3 6.88 73.77 -15.03
CA THR A 3 7.50 72.45 -15.15
C THR A 3 6.91 71.54 -14.07
N ILE A 4 6.21 70.49 -14.50
CA ILE A 4 5.60 69.48 -13.64
C ILE A 4 6.70 68.53 -13.16
N LEU A 5 6.91 68.44 -11.85
CA LEU A 5 7.81 67.49 -11.22
C LEU A 5 7.02 66.19 -10.94
N ILE A 6 7.21 65.16 -11.78
CA ILE A 6 6.61 63.84 -11.55
C ILE A 6 7.54 63.06 -10.60
N ALA A 7 7.09 62.88 -9.35
CA ALA A 7 7.73 61.97 -8.41
C ALA A 7 7.36 60.52 -8.78
N LEU A 8 8.33 59.77 -9.31
CA LEU A 8 8.21 58.31 -9.49
C LEU A 8 8.48 57.62 -8.15
N LEU A 9 7.41 57.22 -7.47
CA LEU A 9 7.45 56.35 -6.29
C LEU A 9 7.71 54.90 -6.76
N PRO A 10 8.78 54.20 -6.33
CA PRO A 10 8.98 52.82 -6.72
C PRO A 10 7.97 51.92 -5.99
N ILE A 11 7.03 51.36 -6.74
CA ILE A 11 6.13 50.29 -6.26
C ILE A 11 7.00 49.05 -6.05
N ALA A 12 7.36 48.79 -4.80
CA ALA A 12 7.94 47.52 -4.40
C ALA A 12 6.85 46.44 -4.51
N ILE A 13 6.78 45.77 -5.67
CA ILE A 13 6.00 44.54 -5.83
C ILE A 13 6.73 43.47 -5.01
N CYS A 14 6.32 43.33 -3.75
CA CYS A 14 6.68 42.19 -2.93
C CYS A 14 5.95 40.97 -3.51
N ALA A 15 6.57 40.34 -4.52
CA ALA A 15 6.16 39.03 -4.98
C ALA A 15 6.37 38.06 -3.81
N CYS A 16 5.30 37.78 -3.07
CA CYS A 16 5.23 36.63 -2.19
C CYS A 16 5.24 35.38 -3.07
N ASN A 17 6.42 35.02 -3.57
CA ASN A 17 6.69 33.69 -4.09
C ASN A 17 6.72 32.74 -2.90
N GLY A 18 5.52 32.41 -2.40
CA GLY A 18 5.28 31.28 -1.51
C GLY A 18 5.54 29.98 -2.25
N HIS A 19 6.82 29.71 -2.56
CA HIS A 19 7.26 28.35 -2.81
C HIS A 19 7.24 27.66 -1.46
N ALA A 20 6.07 27.14 -1.07
CA ALA A 20 6.04 26.05 -0.12
C ALA A 20 6.89 24.95 -0.74
N LYS A 21 8.13 24.79 -0.27
CA LYS A 21 8.98 23.67 -0.66
C LYS A 21 8.15 22.40 -0.46
N PRO A 22 8.11 21.48 -1.43
CA PRO A 22 7.60 20.14 -1.18
C PRO A 22 8.30 19.65 0.08
N SER A 23 7.52 19.21 1.08
CA SER A 23 8.07 18.62 2.29
C SER A 23 8.97 17.46 1.88
N ASP A 24 10.29 17.66 1.93
CA ASP A 24 11.37 16.70 1.66
C ASP A 24 11.39 15.50 2.64
N LYS A 25 10.26 15.21 3.30
CA LYS A 25 10.07 13.94 3.97
C LYS A 25 9.85 12.89 2.90
N LYS A 26 10.94 12.40 2.30
CA LYS A 26 10.95 11.04 1.72
C LYS A 26 10.29 10.16 2.78
N ALA A 27 9.15 9.56 2.45
CA ALA A 27 8.49 8.61 3.35
C ALA A 27 9.58 7.62 3.78
N ALA A 28 10.02 7.72 5.03
CA ALA A 28 11.05 6.84 5.55
C ALA A 28 10.43 5.44 5.49
N PHE A 29 10.89 4.64 4.52
CA PHE A 29 10.64 3.21 4.59
C PHE A 29 11.24 2.78 5.92
N VAL A 30 10.39 2.25 6.80
CA VAL A 30 10.83 1.68 8.07
C VAL A 30 11.96 0.72 7.73
N GLU A 31 13.12 0.91 8.35
CA GLU A 31 14.26 0.00 8.20
C GLU A 31 13.76 -1.44 8.38
N PRO A 32 14.26 -2.42 7.59
CA PRO A 32 13.81 -3.80 7.70
C PRO A 32 13.86 -4.24 9.16
N ILE A 33 12.74 -4.79 9.64
CA ILE A 33 12.66 -5.30 11.02
C ILE A 33 13.70 -6.41 11.13
N ASP A 34 14.66 -6.23 12.04
CA ASP A 34 15.64 -7.26 12.35
C ASP A 34 14.90 -8.49 12.91
N THR A 35 14.94 -9.58 12.14
CA THR A 35 14.24 -10.81 12.49
C THR A 35 15.23 -11.97 12.47
N PRO A 36 15.18 -12.90 13.44
CA PRO A 36 16.08 -14.04 13.46
C PRO A 36 15.96 -14.88 12.19
N THR A 37 17.09 -15.21 11.56
CA THR A 37 17.11 -16.11 10.39
C THR A 37 16.61 -17.50 10.76
N ILE A 38 15.85 -18.11 9.85
CA ILE A 38 15.32 -19.46 9.97
C ILE A 38 16.43 -20.48 9.70
N SER A 39 16.68 -21.40 10.64
CA SER A 39 17.67 -22.46 10.42
C SER A 39 17.21 -23.46 9.34
N ALA A 40 18.16 -24.14 8.69
CA ALA A 40 17.84 -25.17 7.69
C ALA A 40 16.97 -26.32 8.26
N LYS A 41 17.16 -26.65 9.55
CA LYS A 41 16.35 -27.65 10.27
C LYS A 41 14.90 -27.19 10.39
N GLU A 42 14.69 -25.94 10.81
CA GLU A 42 13.37 -25.34 10.93
C GLU A 42 12.69 -25.17 9.56
N MET A 43 13.42 -24.71 8.55
CA MET A 43 12.91 -24.59 7.18
C MET A 43 12.36 -25.94 6.68
N ARG A 44 13.12 -27.03 6.86
CA ARG A 44 12.67 -28.38 6.52
C ARG A 44 11.42 -28.79 7.31
N TYR A 45 11.39 -28.51 8.61
CA TYR A 45 10.26 -28.82 9.47
C TYR A 45 8.98 -28.07 9.05
N TYR A 46 9.06 -26.74 8.87
CA TYR A 46 7.90 -25.93 8.46
C TYR A 46 7.40 -26.30 7.07
N LYS A 47 8.31 -26.48 6.11
CA LYS A 47 7.92 -26.87 4.74
C LYS A 47 7.15 -28.19 4.72
N ALA A 48 7.61 -29.18 5.49
CA ALA A 48 6.90 -30.46 5.61
C ALA A 48 5.55 -30.31 6.31
N SER A 49 5.52 -29.61 7.46
CA SER A 49 4.31 -29.45 8.28
C SER A 49 3.22 -28.66 7.56
N VAL A 50 3.59 -27.54 6.90
CA VAL A 50 2.65 -26.74 6.09
C VAL A 50 2.19 -27.54 4.88
N GLY A 51 3.09 -28.28 4.22
CA GLY A 51 2.73 -29.14 3.10
C GLY A 51 1.69 -30.20 3.46
N GLU A 52 1.87 -30.88 4.59
CA GLU A 52 0.93 -31.86 5.12
C GLU A 52 -0.42 -31.23 5.51
N PHE A 53 -0.40 -30.06 6.16
CA PHE A 53 -1.61 -29.30 6.47
C PHE A 53 -2.38 -28.92 5.21
N VAL A 54 -1.71 -28.38 4.19
CA VAL A 54 -2.33 -28.00 2.92
C VAL A 54 -2.93 -29.20 2.21
N ASP A 55 -2.18 -30.30 2.11
CA ASP A 55 -2.65 -31.51 1.41
C ASP A 55 -3.81 -32.19 2.13
N SER A 56 -3.81 -32.21 3.47
CA SER A 56 -4.92 -32.76 4.27
C SER A 56 -6.17 -31.89 4.26
N THR A 57 -6.00 -30.56 4.26
CA THR A 57 -7.13 -29.61 4.28
C THR A 57 -7.82 -29.52 2.93
N PHE A 58 -7.05 -29.38 1.85
CA PHE A 58 -7.62 -29.14 0.52
C PHE A 58 -7.73 -30.41 -0.33
N GLY A 59 -7.10 -31.50 0.08
CA GLY A 59 -7.00 -32.73 -0.71
C GLY A 59 -5.96 -32.61 -1.82
N ARG A 60 -5.15 -33.66 -1.98
CA ARG A 60 -4.09 -33.71 -3.00
C ARG A 60 -4.66 -33.44 -4.40
N GLY A 61 -4.18 -32.37 -5.04
CA GLY A 61 -4.55 -32.01 -6.41
C GLY A 61 -5.91 -31.34 -6.60
N ARG A 62 -6.67 -31.08 -5.53
CA ARG A 62 -8.01 -30.44 -5.63
C ARG A 62 -7.97 -28.92 -5.48
N PHE A 63 -6.88 -28.38 -4.93
CA PHE A 63 -6.69 -26.94 -4.79
C PHE A 63 -6.33 -26.28 -6.13
N ASN A 64 -7.00 -25.18 -6.46
CA ASN A 64 -6.63 -24.28 -7.57
C ASN A 64 -6.40 -22.87 -6.97
N GLY A 65 -5.17 -22.36 -7.08
CA GLY A 65 -4.75 -21.10 -6.47
C GLY A 65 -3.27 -21.08 -6.09
N CYS A 66 -2.89 -20.12 -5.25
CA CYS A 66 -1.56 -20.02 -4.65
C CYS A 66 -1.64 -20.03 -3.11
N ILE A 67 -0.60 -20.56 -2.47
CA ILE A 67 -0.40 -20.50 -1.03
C ILE A 67 1.05 -20.07 -0.79
N LEU A 68 1.24 -19.03 0.02
CA LEU A 68 2.54 -18.57 0.47
C LEU A 68 2.49 -18.41 1.99
N VAL A 69 3.48 -18.96 2.68
CA VAL A 69 3.68 -18.80 4.12
C VAL A 69 5.08 -18.26 4.34
N ALA A 70 5.16 -17.14 5.06
CA ALA A 70 6.42 -16.51 5.42
C ALA A 70 6.57 -16.41 6.95
N LYS A 71 7.80 -16.53 7.44
CA LYS A 71 8.17 -16.36 8.83
C LYS A 71 9.51 -15.65 8.90
N ASN A 72 9.63 -14.64 9.76
CA ASN A 72 10.86 -13.85 9.93
C ASN A 72 11.39 -13.29 8.59
N GLY A 73 10.50 -12.76 7.75
CA GLY A 73 10.86 -12.23 6.42
C GLY A 73 11.21 -13.29 5.36
N GLU A 74 11.27 -14.57 5.71
CA GLU A 74 11.62 -15.66 4.79
C GLU A 74 10.40 -16.46 4.36
N ILE A 75 10.33 -16.83 3.07
CA ILE A 75 9.30 -17.72 2.54
C ILE A 75 9.62 -19.16 2.95
N ILE A 76 8.80 -19.73 3.83
CA ILE A 76 8.99 -21.09 4.37
C ILE A 76 8.19 -22.16 3.61
N TYR A 77 7.16 -21.74 2.87
CA TYR A 77 6.36 -22.60 2.01
C TYR A 77 5.70 -21.78 0.91
N GLU A 78 5.73 -22.30 -0.32
CA GLU A 78 5.12 -21.67 -1.49
C GLU A 78 4.66 -22.75 -2.46
N LYS A 79 3.40 -22.67 -2.90
CA LYS A 79 2.80 -23.64 -3.82
C LYS A 79 1.80 -22.96 -4.75
N TYR A 80 1.89 -23.32 -6.02
CA TYR A 80 0.99 -22.89 -7.10
C TYR A 80 0.32 -24.12 -7.68
N SER A 81 -1.00 -24.10 -7.81
CA SER A 81 -1.77 -25.26 -8.25
C SER A 81 -2.91 -24.85 -9.16
N GLY A 82 -3.15 -25.64 -10.20
CA GLY A 82 -4.25 -25.42 -11.14
C GLY A 82 -3.95 -24.40 -12.25
N PHE A 83 -5.02 -23.85 -12.80
CA PHE A 83 -5.01 -23.04 -14.03
C PHE A 83 -5.77 -21.72 -13.81
N ARG A 84 -5.31 -20.65 -14.45
CA ARG A 84 -5.95 -19.33 -14.46
C ARG A 84 -7.29 -19.38 -15.19
N ASN A 85 -7.30 -20.02 -16.35
CA ASN A 85 -8.51 -20.40 -17.07
C ASN A 85 -8.50 -21.92 -17.34
N PRO A 86 -9.37 -22.70 -16.68
CA PRO A 86 -9.40 -24.16 -16.86
C PRO A 86 -9.83 -24.60 -18.27
N ARG A 87 -10.33 -23.70 -19.11
CA ARG A 87 -10.70 -23.97 -20.50
C ARG A 87 -9.55 -23.74 -21.50
N VAL A 88 -8.41 -23.20 -21.05
CA VAL A 88 -7.27 -22.86 -21.91
C VAL A 88 -6.14 -23.84 -21.64
N ALA A 89 -5.62 -24.46 -22.70
CA ALA A 89 -4.47 -25.34 -22.58
C ALA A 89 -3.23 -24.54 -22.15
N LYS A 90 -2.46 -25.09 -21.20
CA LYS A 90 -1.18 -24.54 -20.71
C LYS A 90 -1.28 -23.18 -19.99
N ASP A 91 -2.42 -22.87 -19.36
CA ASP A 91 -2.62 -21.62 -18.59
C ASP A 91 -2.43 -21.85 -17.07
N SER A 92 -1.35 -22.53 -16.69
CA SER A 92 -1.06 -22.88 -15.29
C SER A 92 -0.79 -21.64 -14.44
N ILE A 93 -1.19 -21.69 -13.16
CA ILE A 93 -0.87 -20.65 -12.18
C ILE A 93 0.63 -20.69 -11.86
N THR A 94 1.24 -19.50 -11.76
CA THR A 94 2.65 -19.27 -11.45
C THR A 94 2.81 -18.17 -10.38
N ALA A 95 4.03 -17.95 -9.91
CA ALA A 95 4.36 -16.85 -8.99
C ALA A 95 4.02 -15.45 -9.51
N SER A 96 3.97 -15.27 -10.83
CA SER A 96 3.64 -13.99 -11.47
C SER A 96 2.16 -13.88 -11.88
N THR A 97 1.34 -14.86 -11.54
CA THR A 97 -0.09 -14.84 -11.88
C THR A 97 -0.83 -13.84 -10.99
N PRO A 98 -1.50 -12.82 -11.56
CA PRO A 98 -2.30 -11.88 -10.78
C PRO A 98 -3.60 -12.53 -10.30
N PHE A 99 -3.99 -12.21 -9.07
CA PHE A 99 -5.28 -12.57 -8.49
C PHE A 99 -6.02 -11.33 -7.99
N HIS A 100 -7.34 -11.33 -8.10
CA HIS A 100 -8.17 -10.31 -7.46
C HIS A 100 -8.24 -10.60 -5.95
N LEU A 101 -7.57 -9.77 -5.14
CA LEU A 101 -7.52 -9.94 -3.69
C LEU A 101 -8.78 -9.45 -2.95
N ALA A 102 -9.75 -8.89 -3.68
CA ALA A 102 -11.02 -8.37 -3.16
C ALA A 102 -10.81 -7.46 -1.94
N SER A 103 -11.42 -7.78 -0.80
CA SER A 103 -11.42 -6.93 0.40
C SER A 103 -10.03 -6.71 1.02
N VAL A 104 -9.01 -7.51 0.68
CA VAL A 104 -7.63 -7.27 1.15
C VAL A 104 -7.12 -5.90 0.68
N SER A 105 -7.61 -5.39 -0.45
CA SER A 105 -7.28 -4.05 -0.97
C SER A 105 -7.55 -2.92 0.01
N LYS A 106 -8.46 -3.09 0.99
CA LYS A 106 -8.77 -2.10 2.02
C LYS A 106 -7.56 -1.73 2.87
N THR A 107 -6.62 -2.67 3.09
CA THR A 107 -5.40 -2.41 3.85
C THR A 107 -4.52 -1.36 3.16
N PHE A 108 -4.42 -1.41 1.83
CA PHE A 108 -3.71 -0.41 1.03
C PHE A 108 -4.41 0.95 1.06
N THR A 109 -5.75 0.97 0.94
CA THR A 109 -6.53 2.20 1.06
C THR A 109 -6.36 2.83 2.44
N ALA A 110 -6.44 2.05 3.51
CA ALA A 110 -6.21 2.52 4.87
C ALA A 110 -4.79 3.09 5.03
N MET A 111 -3.77 2.40 4.51
CA MET A 111 -2.39 2.91 4.52
C MET A 111 -2.27 4.27 3.81
N ALA A 112 -2.91 4.43 2.65
CA ALA A 112 -2.92 5.70 1.93
C ALA A 112 -3.60 6.82 2.75
N ILE A 113 -4.72 6.54 3.42
CA ILE A 113 -5.39 7.48 4.33
C ILE A 113 -4.46 7.87 5.48
N MET A 114 -3.77 6.90 6.10
CA MET A 114 -2.84 7.17 7.19
C MET A 114 -1.63 8.00 6.73
N LYS A 115 -1.13 7.79 5.50
CA LYS A 115 -0.10 8.65 4.90
C LYS A 115 -0.58 10.08 4.73
N LEU A 116 -1.80 10.28 4.23
CA LEU A 116 -2.40 11.61 4.10
C LEU A 116 -2.56 12.30 5.47
N GLN A 117 -2.91 11.55 6.51
CA GLN A 117 -2.96 12.08 7.87
C GLN A 117 -1.58 12.48 8.39
N GLU A 118 -0.56 11.64 8.20
CA GLU A 118 0.82 11.96 8.59
C GLU A 118 1.35 13.22 7.88
N GLU A 119 0.94 13.43 6.63
CA GLU A 119 1.21 14.62 5.84
C GLU A 119 0.36 15.84 6.22
N GLY A 120 -0.58 15.70 7.17
CA GLY A 120 -1.48 16.76 7.61
C GLY A 120 -2.55 17.17 6.57
N LYS A 121 -2.78 16.36 5.54
CA LYS A 121 -3.74 16.62 4.46
C LYS A 121 -5.18 16.28 4.83
N LEU A 122 -5.37 15.40 5.81
CA LEU A 122 -6.65 15.09 6.42
C LEU A 122 -6.46 14.70 7.88
N LYS A 123 -7.55 14.62 8.64
CA LYS A 123 -7.61 13.97 9.95
C LYS A 123 -8.72 12.92 9.94
N ILE A 124 -8.42 11.72 10.42
CA ILE A 124 -9.36 10.59 10.41
C ILE A 124 -10.49 10.75 11.44
N GLN A 125 -10.42 11.76 12.30
CA GLN A 125 -11.50 12.15 13.21
C GLN A 125 -12.39 13.28 12.66
N ASP A 126 -11.98 13.93 11.57
CA ASP A 126 -12.81 14.95 10.94
C ASP A 126 -13.98 14.26 10.22
N PRO A 127 -15.18 14.88 10.19
CA PRO A 127 -16.30 14.30 9.48
C PRO A 127 -16.03 14.25 7.97
N VAL A 128 -16.52 13.20 7.30
CA VAL A 128 -16.39 13.01 5.85
C VAL A 128 -16.92 14.21 5.06
N SER A 129 -17.96 14.87 5.57
CA SER A 129 -18.55 16.08 4.99
C SER A 129 -17.56 17.25 4.87
N GLN A 130 -16.50 17.28 5.68
CA GLN A 130 -15.42 18.28 5.58
C GLN A 130 -14.61 18.13 4.29
N TYR A 131 -14.47 16.90 3.79
CA TYR A 131 -13.71 16.59 2.56
C TYR A 131 -14.63 16.39 1.34
N LEU A 132 -15.87 15.98 1.58
CA LEU A 132 -16.90 15.75 0.57
C LEU A 132 -18.16 16.56 0.92
N PRO A 133 -18.26 17.84 0.51
CA PRO A 133 -19.34 18.73 0.96
C PRO A 133 -20.77 18.29 0.60
N GLN A 134 -20.91 17.42 -0.40
CA GLN A 134 -22.21 16.86 -0.82
C GLN A 134 -22.54 15.54 -0.11
N PHE A 135 -21.71 15.09 0.84
CA PHE A 135 -21.94 13.86 1.58
C PHE A 135 -23.12 14.05 2.56
N PRO A 136 -24.15 13.20 2.53
CA PRO A 136 -25.43 13.48 3.19
C PRO A 136 -25.42 13.27 4.71
N LEU A 137 -24.38 12.63 5.26
CA LEU A 137 -24.27 12.34 6.69
C LEU A 137 -23.26 13.28 7.34
N THR A 138 -23.65 13.96 8.42
CA THR A 138 -22.81 15.00 9.04
C THR A 138 -21.80 14.45 10.05
N ASP A 139 -22.07 13.29 10.63
CA ASP A 139 -21.33 12.79 11.81
C ASP A 139 -20.55 11.48 11.55
N VAL A 140 -20.38 11.11 10.27
CA VAL A 140 -19.55 9.97 9.86
C VAL A 140 -18.13 10.44 9.65
N THR A 141 -17.16 9.73 10.24
CA THR A 141 -15.71 9.95 10.12
C THR A 141 -15.05 8.86 9.28
#